data_AF-A0A258LH86-F1
#
_entry.id   AF-A0A258LH86-F1
#
_cell.length_a   1.000
_cell.length_b   1.000
_cell.length_c   1.000
_cell.angle_alpha   90.00
_cell.angle_beta   90.00
_cell.angle_gamma   90.00
#
_symmetry.space_group_name_H-M   'P 1'
#
loop_
_entity.id
_entity.type
_entity.pdbx_description
1 polymer ?
#
loop_
_entity_poly.entity_id
_entity_poly.type
_entity_poly.pdbx_seq_one_letter_code
_entity_poly.pdbx_strand_id
1 'polypeptide(L)'
;ENALKANPFIEFAKVYADMTGVIHVQIRQREPVLRVVNMANLHFYIDGNGNKIPLSDNYTAKVLVASGLIEEDFSGRVDTLKTKMARDLFRTALFIRSDTLWDNQIEQLFVDLKGDIEMVPRVGGHKIILGSADSLQIKFRNLLVFYKKAIPKVGWDTYKTINLKYANQIVCEKNIIDSTKITIDINKQIADSTITETQN
;
A
#
# COMPACT_ATOMS: atom_id res chain seq x y z
N GLU A 1 -6.75 -18.30 -31.78
CA GLU A 1 -6.35 -18.57 -30.38
C GLU A 1 -4.98 -17.99 -30.01
N ASN A 2 -3.89 -18.35 -30.71
CA ASN A 2 -2.53 -17.92 -30.36
C ASN A 2 -2.33 -16.40 -30.30
N ALA A 3 -2.97 -15.64 -31.19
CA ALA A 3 -2.92 -14.17 -31.17
C ALA A 3 -3.53 -13.57 -29.87
N LEU A 4 -4.57 -14.19 -29.31
CA LEU A 4 -5.16 -13.76 -28.04
C LEU A 4 -4.21 -14.09 -26.88
N LYS A 5 -3.59 -15.28 -26.88
CA LYS A 5 -2.63 -15.69 -25.85
C LYS A 5 -1.34 -14.85 -25.85
N ALA A 6 -1.00 -14.22 -26.97
CA ALA A 6 0.15 -13.31 -27.06
C ALA A 6 -0.10 -11.96 -26.36
N ASN A 7 -1.36 -11.60 -26.09
CA ASN A 7 -1.68 -10.39 -25.35
C ASN A 7 -1.37 -10.59 -23.86
N PRO A 8 -0.45 -9.79 -23.26
CA PRO A 8 -0.02 -9.98 -21.88
C PRO A 8 -1.13 -9.72 -20.84
N PHE A 9 -2.22 -9.05 -21.21
CA PHE A 9 -3.38 -8.80 -20.34
C PHE A 9 -4.41 -9.94 -20.36
N ILE A 10 -4.21 -10.96 -21.22
CA ILE A 10 -5.06 -12.14 -21.28
C ILE A 10 -4.40 -13.24 -20.44
N GLU A 11 -5.15 -13.73 -19.44
CA GLU A 11 -4.72 -14.83 -18.59
C GLU A 11 -5.02 -16.18 -19.26
N PHE A 12 -6.22 -16.28 -19.83
CA PHE A 12 -6.72 -17.49 -20.47
C PHE A 12 -7.53 -17.12 -21.72
N ALA A 13 -7.30 -17.85 -22.80
CA ALA A 13 -8.10 -17.77 -24.01
C ALA A 13 -8.34 -19.17 -24.58
N LYS A 14 -9.61 -19.48 -24.86
CA LYS A 14 -10.04 -20.71 -25.53
C LYS A 14 -10.96 -20.36 -26.69
N VAL A 15 -10.64 -20.87 -27.87
CA VAL A 15 -11.46 -20.68 -29.08
C VAL A 15 -11.92 -22.03 -29.57
N TYR A 16 -13.22 -22.22 -29.75
CA TYR A 16 -13.78 -23.47 -30.27
C TYR A 16 -15.00 -23.20 -31.14
N ALA A 17 -15.26 -24.07 -32.11
CA ALA A 17 -16.48 -24.05 -32.90
C ALA A 17 -17.48 -25.05 -32.31
N ASP A 18 -18.77 -24.72 -32.32
CA ASP A 18 -19.83 -25.67 -32.01
C ASP A 18 -20.31 -26.44 -33.25
N MET A 19 -21.25 -27.37 -33.05
CA MET A 19 -21.81 -28.20 -34.13
C MET A 19 -22.62 -27.41 -35.16
N THR A 20 -22.97 -26.15 -34.86
CA THR A 20 -23.68 -25.24 -35.79
C THR A 20 -22.74 -24.33 -36.56
N GLY A 21 -21.42 -24.46 -36.35
CA GLY A 21 -20.40 -23.64 -36.99
C GLY A 21 -20.18 -22.28 -36.33
N VAL A 22 -20.79 -22.02 -35.16
CA VAL A 22 -20.58 -20.78 -34.42
C VAL A 22 -19.26 -20.87 -33.65
N ILE A 23 -18.43 -19.83 -33.78
CA ILE A 23 -17.15 -19.71 -33.08
C ILE A 23 -17.39 -19.06 -31.72
N HIS A 24 -17.05 -19.79 -30.66
CA HIS A 24 -17.07 -19.31 -29.28
C HIS A 24 -15.66 -18.92 -28.84
N VAL A 25 -15.56 -17.77 -28.18
CA VAL A 25 -14.31 -17.24 -27.64
C VAL A 25 -14.49 -16.99 -26.15
N GLN A 26 -13.79 -17.77 -25.32
CA GLN A 26 -13.75 -17.57 -23.87
C GLN A 26 -12.44 -16.89 -23.49
N ILE A 27 -12.52 -15.74 -22.83
CA ILE A 27 -11.35 -14.94 -22.42
C ILE A 27 -11.47 -14.65 -20.92
N ARG A 28 -10.37 -14.85 -20.18
CA ARG A 28 -10.18 -14.32 -18.83
C ARG A 28 -9.07 -13.29 -18.85
N GLN A 29 -9.36 -12.11 -18.34
CA GLN A 29 -8.39 -11.02 -18.24
C GLN A 29 -7.52 -11.18 -16.99
N ARG A 30 -6.27 -10.75 -17.06
CA ARG A 30 -5.41 -10.65 -15.88
C ARG A 30 -5.80 -9.43 -15.06
N GLU A 31 -6.06 -9.66 -13.79
CA GLU A 31 -6.35 -8.59 -12.85
C GLU A 31 -5.08 -8.19 -12.08
N PRO A 32 -4.57 -6.96 -12.26
CA PRO A 32 -3.48 -6.44 -11.47
C PRO A 32 -3.90 -6.26 -10.00
N VAL A 33 -2.96 -6.47 -9.09
CA VAL A 33 -3.16 -6.27 -7.64
C VAL A 33 -2.19 -5.26 -7.04
N LEU A 34 -1.04 -5.06 -7.69
CA LEU A 34 0.00 -4.13 -7.26
C LEU A 34 0.68 -3.52 -8.48
N ARG A 35 0.95 -2.22 -8.47
CA ARG A 35 1.88 -1.56 -9.40
C ARG A 35 3.23 -1.43 -8.72
N VAL A 36 4.30 -1.80 -9.41
CA VAL A 36 5.67 -1.63 -8.91
C VAL A 36 6.38 -0.58 -9.74
N VAL A 37 7.07 0.34 -9.07
CA VAL A 37 8.08 1.23 -9.62
C VAL A 37 9.41 0.85 -8.97
N ASN A 38 10.25 0.15 -9.71
CA ASN A 38 11.48 -0.37 -9.14
C ASN A 38 12.57 0.72 -9.05
N MET A 39 13.72 0.39 -8.45
CA MET A 39 14.81 1.37 -8.30
C MET A 39 15.44 1.82 -9.63
N ALA A 40 15.27 1.04 -10.70
CA ALA A 40 15.69 1.38 -12.05
C ALA A 40 14.64 2.19 -12.83
N ASN A 41 13.58 2.66 -12.14
CA ASN A 41 12.45 3.37 -12.73
C ASN A 41 11.70 2.57 -13.82
N LEU A 42 11.76 1.24 -13.75
CA LEU A 42 10.90 0.36 -14.53
C LEU A 42 9.56 0.20 -13.83
N HIS A 43 8.50 0.24 -14.63
CA HIS A 43 7.14 0.13 -14.16
C HIS A 43 6.50 -1.15 -14.69
N PHE A 44 5.83 -1.88 -13.81
CA PHE A 44 5.06 -3.06 -14.17
C PHE A 44 3.96 -3.31 -13.14
N TYR A 45 2.96 -4.10 -13.50
CA TYR A 45 1.98 -4.61 -12.54
C TYR A 45 2.35 -6.02 -12.10
N ILE A 46 1.85 -6.42 -10.94
CA ILE A 46 1.80 -7.80 -10.49
C ILE A 46 0.33 -8.23 -10.51
N ASP A 47 0.01 -9.34 -11.16
CA ASP A 47 -1.34 -9.90 -11.21
C ASP A 47 -1.68 -10.75 -9.97
N GLY A 48 -2.93 -11.20 -9.86
CA GLY A 48 -3.41 -12.02 -8.74
C GLY A 48 -2.70 -13.36 -8.56
N ASN A 49 -1.96 -13.81 -9.57
CA ASN A 49 -1.19 -15.05 -9.54
C ASN A 49 0.30 -14.79 -9.24
N GLY A 50 0.71 -13.54 -9.00
CA GLY A 50 2.10 -13.18 -8.75
C GLY A 50 2.95 -13.14 -10.03
N ASN A 51 2.37 -12.85 -11.19
CA ASN A 51 3.14 -12.60 -12.41
C ASN A 51 3.28 -11.11 -12.67
N LYS A 52 4.46 -10.68 -13.09
CA LYS A 52 4.75 -9.36 -13.63
C LYS A 52 4.08 -9.22 -14.99
N ILE A 53 3.39 -8.12 -15.23
CA ILE A 53 2.76 -7.79 -16.51
C ILE A 53 3.08 -6.32 -16.88
N PRO A 54 3.22 -6.00 -18.17
CA PRO A 54 3.55 -4.64 -18.60
C PRO A 54 2.40 -3.66 -18.30
N LEU A 55 2.71 -2.36 -18.36
CA LEU A 55 1.68 -1.32 -18.35
C LEU A 55 0.89 -1.35 -19.66
N SER A 56 -0.37 -0.91 -19.61
CA SER A 56 -1.19 -0.66 -20.79
C SER A 56 -1.15 0.84 -21.10
N ASP A 57 -0.90 1.19 -22.36
CA ASP A 57 -0.98 2.59 -22.82
C ASP A 57 -2.41 3.14 -22.76
N ASN A 58 -3.40 2.25 -22.75
CA ASN A 58 -4.83 2.60 -22.81
C ASN A 58 -5.54 2.49 -21.45
N TYR A 59 -4.87 1.96 -20.41
CA TYR A 59 -5.51 1.70 -19.12
C TYR A 59 -4.53 1.75 -17.95
N THR A 60 -4.91 2.51 -16.91
CA THR A 60 -4.22 2.50 -15.62
C THR A 60 -5.10 1.83 -14.57
N ALA A 61 -4.63 0.71 -14.03
CA ALA A 61 -5.35 0.02 -12.97
C ALA A 61 -5.30 0.79 -11.64
N LYS A 62 -6.44 0.85 -10.95
CA LYS A 62 -6.55 1.39 -9.59
C LYS A 62 -6.13 0.32 -8.58
N VAL A 63 -4.83 0.24 -8.34
CA VAL A 63 -4.20 -0.72 -7.42
C VAL A 63 -3.19 -0.01 -6.54
N LEU A 64 -2.80 -0.63 -5.42
CA LEU A 64 -1.69 -0.17 -4.59
C LEU A 64 -0.44 0.04 -5.43
N VAL A 65 0.35 1.05 -5.07
CA VAL A 65 1.65 1.32 -5.71
C VAL A 65 2.76 1.00 -4.72
N ALA A 66 3.74 0.20 -5.14
CA ALA A 66 4.98 -0.04 -4.44
C ALA A 66 6.14 0.67 -5.15
N SER A 67 6.99 1.35 -4.38
CA SER A 67 8.14 2.10 -4.89
C SER A 67 9.31 2.05 -3.91
N GLY A 68 10.47 2.57 -4.29
CA GLY A 68 11.66 2.64 -3.44
C GLY A 68 12.74 1.64 -3.85
N LEU A 69 13.50 1.12 -2.87
CA LEU A 69 14.62 0.20 -3.10
C LEU A 69 14.12 -1.22 -3.43
N ILE A 70 13.59 -1.38 -4.64
CA ILE A 70 13.06 -2.66 -5.15
C ILE A 70 13.95 -3.13 -6.29
N GLU A 71 14.70 -4.20 -6.04
CA GLU A 71 15.62 -4.84 -7.00
C GLU A 71 14.94 -5.95 -7.83
N GLU A 72 13.77 -5.66 -8.41
CA GLU A 72 13.05 -6.62 -9.26
C GLU A 72 13.14 -6.19 -10.72
N ASP A 73 13.70 -7.06 -11.56
CA ASP A 73 13.82 -6.80 -12.99
C ASP A 73 12.49 -7.03 -13.73
N PHE A 74 12.37 -6.42 -14.91
CA PHE A 74 11.24 -6.68 -15.80
C PHE A 74 11.67 -6.51 -17.25
N SER A 75 11.44 -7.55 -18.06
CA SER A 75 11.85 -7.62 -19.47
C SER A 75 10.77 -7.14 -20.45
N GLY A 76 9.62 -6.66 -19.96
CA GLY A 76 8.47 -6.29 -20.78
C GLY A 76 7.51 -7.45 -21.08
N ARG A 77 7.83 -8.68 -20.65
CA ARG A 77 7.01 -9.88 -20.85
C ARG A 77 6.50 -10.44 -19.53
N VAL A 78 5.42 -11.22 -19.62
CA VAL A 78 4.87 -11.91 -18.46
C VAL A 78 5.94 -12.82 -17.84
N ASP A 79 6.23 -12.61 -16.56
CA ASP A 79 7.31 -13.30 -15.83
C ASP A 79 6.96 -13.44 -14.35
N THR A 80 7.59 -14.36 -13.65
CA THR A 80 7.37 -14.59 -12.22
C THR A 80 8.20 -13.65 -11.34
N LEU A 81 7.82 -13.50 -10.07
CA LEU A 81 8.58 -12.70 -9.10
C LEU A 81 9.87 -13.41 -8.69
N LYS A 82 11.02 -12.74 -8.83
CA LYS A 82 12.34 -13.33 -8.56
C LYS A 82 12.83 -13.03 -7.16
N THR A 83 12.64 -11.81 -6.68
CA THR A 83 13.15 -11.40 -5.38
C THR A 83 12.23 -11.77 -4.22
N LYS A 84 12.80 -11.85 -3.02
CA LYS A 84 12.01 -11.97 -1.78
C LYS A 84 11.16 -10.71 -1.55
N MET A 85 11.73 -9.52 -1.80
CA MET A 85 11.03 -8.25 -1.62
C MET A 85 9.78 -8.15 -2.49
N ALA A 86 9.87 -8.50 -3.78
CA ALA A 86 8.70 -8.48 -4.66
C ALA A 86 7.60 -9.45 -4.18
N ARG A 87 7.97 -10.64 -3.70
CA ARG A 87 7.02 -11.61 -3.11
C ARG A 87 6.39 -11.10 -1.83
N ASP A 88 7.16 -10.42 -0.97
CA ASP A 88 6.65 -9.84 0.26
C ASP A 88 5.70 -8.67 -0.02
N LEU A 89 6.03 -7.79 -0.98
CA LEU A 89 5.14 -6.74 -1.45
C LEU A 89 3.83 -7.30 -2.03
N PHE A 90 3.92 -8.33 -2.87
CA PHE A 90 2.73 -9.02 -3.41
C PHE A 90 1.83 -9.59 -2.31
N ARG A 91 2.41 -10.31 -1.33
CA ARG A 91 1.67 -10.83 -0.17
C ARG A 91 1.02 -9.72 0.65
N THR A 92 1.73 -8.63 0.85
CA THR A 92 1.23 -7.46 1.59
C THR A 92 0.06 -6.82 0.85
N ALA A 93 0.18 -6.63 -0.46
CA ALA A 93 -0.87 -6.07 -1.30
C ALA A 93 -2.13 -6.95 -1.31
N LEU A 94 -1.99 -8.27 -1.45
CA LEU A 94 -3.12 -9.19 -1.35
C LEU A 94 -3.79 -9.14 0.02
N PHE A 95 -3.01 -9.08 1.10
CA PHE A 95 -3.53 -8.99 2.45
C PHE A 95 -4.34 -7.71 2.66
N ILE A 96 -3.80 -6.56 2.24
CA ILE A 96 -4.50 -5.28 2.30
C ILE A 96 -5.80 -5.34 1.50
N ARG A 97 -5.74 -5.81 0.25
CA ARG A 97 -6.90 -5.87 -0.65
C ARG A 97 -8.01 -6.81 -0.15
N SER A 98 -7.66 -7.80 0.67
CA SER A 98 -8.63 -8.76 1.22
C SER A 98 -9.52 -8.20 2.32
N ASP A 99 -9.20 -7.02 2.86
CA ASP A 99 -9.90 -6.39 3.97
C ASP A 99 -10.29 -4.94 3.60
N THR A 100 -11.60 -4.65 3.62
CA THR A 100 -12.15 -3.35 3.23
C THR A 100 -11.59 -2.19 4.04
N LEU A 101 -11.22 -2.40 5.31
CA LEU A 101 -10.64 -1.34 6.13
C LEU A 101 -9.23 -1.00 5.65
N TRP A 102 -8.40 -2.02 5.41
CA TRP A 102 -7.02 -1.81 4.98
C TRP A 102 -6.93 -1.30 3.54
N ASP A 103 -7.77 -1.82 2.64
CA ASP A 103 -7.84 -1.39 1.24
C ASP A 103 -8.21 0.09 1.10
N ASN A 104 -9.06 0.61 1.99
CA ASN A 104 -9.40 2.03 2.02
C ASN A 104 -8.37 2.89 2.76
N GLN A 105 -7.62 2.29 3.69
CA GLN A 105 -6.72 3.01 4.59
C GLN A 105 -5.29 3.11 4.06
N ILE A 106 -4.80 2.17 3.24
CA ILE A 106 -3.42 2.15 2.74
C ILE A 106 -3.40 2.54 1.26
N GLU A 107 -2.64 3.58 0.91
CA GLU A 107 -2.54 4.06 -0.49
C GLU A 107 -1.29 3.55 -1.19
N GLN A 108 -0.18 3.47 -0.47
CA GLN A 108 1.14 3.21 -1.06
C GLN A 108 2.00 2.35 -0.15
N LEU A 109 2.83 1.53 -0.79
CA LEU A 109 3.94 0.82 -0.20
C LEU A 109 5.25 1.50 -0.64
N PHE A 110 6.19 1.62 0.28
CA PHE A 110 7.52 2.16 0.00
C PHE A 110 8.56 1.26 0.63
N VAL A 111 9.57 0.85 -0.13
CA VAL A 111 10.71 0.08 0.39
C VAL A 111 11.84 1.06 0.69
N ASP A 112 12.18 1.18 1.97
CA ASP A 112 13.24 2.06 2.42
C ASP A 112 14.64 1.51 2.10
N LEU A 113 15.67 2.30 2.40
CA LEU A 113 17.07 1.91 2.17
C LEU A 113 17.54 0.76 3.07
N LYS A 114 16.79 0.42 4.13
CA LYS A 114 17.08 -0.71 5.02
C LYS A 114 16.36 -1.99 4.57
N GLY A 115 15.57 -1.91 3.49
CA GLY A 115 14.76 -3.02 2.99
C GLY A 115 13.51 -3.28 3.84
N ASP A 116 13.04 -2.30 4.61
CA ASP A 116 11.77 -2.37 5.32
C ASP A 116 10.63 -1.85 4.43
N ILE A 117 9.50 -2.56 4.44
CA ILE A 117 8.27 -2.10 3.81
C ILE A 117 7.62 -1.07 4.74
N GLU A 118 7.46 0.15 4.23
CA GLU A 118 6.66 1.22 4.81
C GLU A 118 5.29 1.27 4.11
N MET A 119 4.23 1.45 4.88
CA MET A 119 2.88 1.70 4.36
C MET A 119 2.51 3.16 4.61
N VAL A 120 1.99 3.80 3.58
CA VAL A 120 1.50 5.18 3.63
C VAL A 120 -0.02 5.15 3.72
N PRO A 121 -0.60 5.63 4.83
CA PRO A 121 -2.05 5.65 5.01
C PRO A 121 -2.69 6.81 4.24
N ARG A 122 -4.00 6.68 3.96
CA ARG A 122 -4.85 7.74 3.41
C ARG A 122 -5.08 8.87 4.42
N VAL A 123 -5.16 8.54 5.71
CA VAL A 123 -5.45 9.47 6.80
C VAL A 123 -4.25 9.57 7.74
N GLY A 124 -3.88 10.81 8.06
CA GLY A 124 -2.72 11.15 8.90
C GLY A 124 -1.44 11.36 8.09
N GLY A 125 -0.44 11.98 8.72
CA GLY A 125 0.88 12.20 8.14
C GLY A 125 1.94 11.16 8.53
N HIS A 126 1.55 10.10 9.26
CA HIS A 126 2.48 9.10 9.77
C HIS A 126 2.81 8.02 8.75
N LYS A 127 4.02 7.46 8.86
CA LYS A 127 4.40 6.23 8.14
C LYS A 127 4.22 5.02 9.02
N ILE A 128 3.83 3.89 8.44
CA ILE A 128 3.71 2.62 9.17
C ILE A 128 4.83 1.69 8.71
N ILE A 129 5.81 1.42 9.56
CA ILE A 129 6.92 0.54 9.23
C ILE A 129 6.47 -0.90 9.51
N LEU A 130 6.21 -1.67 8.44
CA LEU A 130 5.82 -3.07 8.52
C LEU A 130 7.03 -3.99 8.71
N GLY A 131 8.16 -3.63 8.12
CA GLY A 131 9.34 -4.51 8.00
C GLY A 131 9.13 -5.48 6.83
N SER A 132 9.13 -6.79 7.09
CA SER A 132 8.79 -7.80 6.08
C SER A 132 7.32 -8.22 6.10
N ALA A 133 6.90 -9.01 5.11
CA ALA A 133 5.56 -9.60 5.02
C ALA A 133 5.36 -10.84 5.92
N ASP A 134 6.17 -10.99 6.97
CA ASP A 134 5.97 -12.00 8.01
C ASP A 134 4.83 -11.59 8.95
N SER A 135 4.09 -12.59 9.45
CA SER A 135 3.09 -12.41 10.52
C SER A 135 2.07 -11.27 10.27
N LEU A 136 1.67 -11.04 9.01
CA LEU A 136 0.78 -9.94 8.61
C LEU A 136 -0.48 -9.87 9.48
N GLN A 137 -1.11 -11.00 9.76
CA GLN A 137 -2.30 -11.08 10.61
C GLN A 137 -2.06 -10.45 12.00
N ILE A 138 -0.92 -10.74 12.62
CA ILE A 138 -0.58 -10.22 13.95
C ILE A 138 -0.28 -8.72 13.86
N LYS A 139 0.51 -8.29 12.86
CA LYS A 139 0.89 -6.88 12.69
C LYS A 139 -0.32 -6.00 12.46
N PHE A 140 -1.21 -6.38 11.54
CA PHE A 140 -2.42 -5.62 11.24
C PHE A 140 -3.45 -5.67 12.39
N ARG A 141 -3.55 -6.78 13.13
CA ARG A 141 -4.36 -6.82 14.36
C ARG A 141 -3.85 -5.84 15.41
N ASN A 142 -2.54 -5.79 15.62
CA ASN A 142 -1.92 -4.86 16.56
C ASN A 142 -2.15 -3.40 16.13
N LEU A 143 -1.99 -3.11 14.84
CA LEU A 143 -2.29 -1.80 14.25
C LEU A 143 -3.76 -1.41 14.46
N LEU A 144 -4.70 -2.33 14.29
CA LEU A 144 -6.12 -2.07 14.53
C LEU A 144 -6.39 -1.73 16.00
N VAL A 145 -5.78 -2.46 16.93
CA VAL A 145 -5.90 -2.15 18.37
C VAL A 145 -5.34 -0.77 18.68
N PHE A 146 -4.22 -0.40 18.05
CA PHE A 146 -3.64 0.93 18.17
C PHE A 146 -4.58 2.03 17.65
N TYR A 147 -5.18 1.84 16.47
CA TYR A 147 -6.16 2.77 15.90
C TYR A 147 -7.42 2.91 16.77
N LYS A 148 -7.87 1.82 17.41
CA LYS A 148 -9.05 1.88 18.27
C LYS A 148 -8.79 2.49 19.65
N LYS A 149 -7.58 2.35 20.19
CA LYS A 149 -7.29 2.73 21.59
C LYS A 149 -6.43 3.98 21.75
N ALA A 150 -5.45 4.19 20.87
CA ALA A 150 -4.47 5.27 20.98
C ALA A 150 -4.89 6.49 20.19
N ILE A 151 -5.20 6.33 18.89
CA ILE A 151 -5.54 7.44 17.98
C ILE A 151 -6.69 8.32 18.51
N PRO A 152 -7.80 7.80 19.07
CA PRO A 152 -8.88 8.66 19.60
C PRO A 152 -8.46 9.53 20.78
N LYS A 153 -7.36 9.20 21.46
CA LYS A 153 -6.85 9.94 22.63
C LYS A 153 -5.82 10.99 22.26
N VAL A 154 -4.99 10.71 21.25
CA VAL A 154 -3.84 11.57 20.91
C VAL A 154 -4.02 12.32 19.60
N GLY A 155 -4.85 11.80 18.69
CA GLY A 155 -5.04 12.33 17.34
C GLY A 155 -4.17 11.63 16.29
N TRP A 156 -4.45 11.91 15.02
CA TRP A 156 -3.72 11.33 13.89
C TRP A 156 -2.32 11.94 13.70
N ASP A 157 -2.14 13.21 14.08
CA ASP A 157 -0.92 13.96 13.81
C ASP A 157 0.12 13.88 14.95
N THR A 158 -0.13 13.06 15.98
CA THR A 158 0.82 12.92 17.10
C THR A 158 2.10 12.20 16.70
N TYR A 159 1.97 11.20 15.82
CA TYR A 159 3.07 10.30 15.49
C TYR A 159 3.58 10.57 14.09
N LYS A 160 4.91 10.47 13.95
CA LYS A 160 5.61 10.51 12.68
C LYS A 160 5.72 9.11 12.09
N THR A 161 6.02 8.13 12.94
CA THR A 161 6.17 6.73 12.53
C THR A 161 5.49 5.80 13.53
N ILE A 162 4.88 4.73 13.00
CA ILE A 162 4.32 3.61 13.76
C ILE A 162 5.03 2.35 13.28
N ASN A 163 5.88 1.77 14.13
CA ASN A 163 6.70 0.62 13.77
C ASN A 163 6.08 -0.68 14.30
N LEU A 164 5.77 -1.58 13.37
CA LEU A 164 5.17 -2.90 13.58
C LEU A 164 6.16 -4.06 13.36
N LYS A 165 7.44 -3.77 13.08
CA LYS A 165 8.47 -4.78 12.79
C LYS A 165 8.79 -5.67 13.99
N TYR A 166 8.63 -5.15 15.20
CA TYR A 166 8.94 -5.87 16.42
C TYR A 166 7.76 -6.74 16.87
N ALA A 167 8.05 -8.01 17.14
CA ALA A 167 7.05 -8.92 17.67
C ALA A 167 6.49 -8.38 19.00
N ASN A 168 5.17 -8.42 19.15
CA ASN A 168 4.41 -8.05 20.36
C ASN A 168 4.52 -6.60 20.84
N GLN A 169 5.15 -5.69 20.10
CA GLN A 169 5.22 -4.28 20.49
C GLN A 169 5.06 -3.34 19.29
N ILE A 170 4.42 -2.20 19.53
CA ILE A 170 4.33 -1.09 18.57
C ILE A 170 5.22 0.02 19.10
N VAL A 171 6.21 0.42 18.32
CA VAL A 171 7.12 1.52 18.67
C VAL A 171 6.74 2.74 17.85
N CYS A 172 6.44 3.87 18.50
CA CYS A 172 6.03 5.09 17.81
C CYS A 172 7.07 6.19 18.01
N GLU A 173 7.41 6.90 16.95
CA GLU A 173 8.16 8.16 17.01
C GLU A 173 7.14 9.31 16.96
N LYS A 174 7.22 10.24 17.91
CA LYS A 174 6.33 11.41 17.95
C LYS A 174 6.80 12.49 16.98
N ASN A 175 5.87 13.28 16.46
CA ASN A 175 6.22 14.53 15.81
C ASN A 175 6.87 15.47 16.85
N ILE A 176 7.97 16.12 16.46
CA ILE A 176 8.67 17.10 17.32
C ILE A 176 7.75 18.28 17.66
N ILE A 177 6.80 18.55 16.77
CA ILE A 177 5.73 19.53 16.94
C ILE A 177 4.49 18.79 17.44
N ASP A 178 4.30 18.79 18.75
CA ASP A 178 3.12 18.24 19.40
C ASP A 178 1.96 19.24 19.20
N SER A 179 1.06 18.98 18.25
CA SER A 179 -0.09 19.85 17.95
C SER A 179 -0.98 20.10 19.18
N THR A 180 -1.01 19.14 20.12
CA THR A 180 -1.68 19.29 21.41
C THR A 180 -1.00 20.34 22.30
N LYS A 181 0.33 20.47 22.27
CA LYS A 181 1.04 21.54 23.00
C LYS A 181 0.85 22.91 22.34
N ILE A 182 0.92 22.98 21.02
CA ILE A 182 0.64 24.23 20.28
C ILE A 182 -0.75 24.76 20.61
N THR A 183 -1.76 23.89 20.62
CA THR A 183 -3.15 24.30 20.89
C THR A 183 -3.31 24.83 22.32
N ILE A 184 -2.61 24.23 23.29
CA ILE A 184 -2.59 24.71 24.69
C ILE A 184 -1.87 26.05 24.79
N ASP A 185 -0.73 26.23 24.12
CA ASP A 185 0.05 27.47 24.16
C ASP A 185 -0.69 28.64 23.48
N ILE A 186 -1.38 28.40 22.36
CA ILE A 186 -2.23 29.40 21.68
C ILE A 186 -3.40 29.82 22.58
N ASN A 187 -4.11 28.85 23.17
CA ASN A 187 -5.25 29.16 24.04
C ASN A 187 -4.82 29.91 25.30
N LYS A 188 -3.62 29.62 25.82
CA LYS A 188 -3.05 30.33 26.97
C LYS A 188 -2.66 31.78 26.60
N GLN A 189 -2.04 32.00 25.44
CA GLN A 189 -1.75 33.35 24.96
C GLN A 189 -3.02 34.18 24.72
N ILE A 190 -4.07 33.57 24.15
CA ILE A 190 -5.36 34.24 23.96
C ILE A 190 -5.96 34.60 25.33
N ALA A 191 -6.01 33.66 26.27
CA ALA A 191 -6.53 33.93 27.62
C ALA A 191 -5.76 35.04 28.34
N ASP A 192 -4.42 35.03 28.28
CA ASP A 192 -3.57 36.06 28.89
C ASP A 192 -3.80 37.45 28.25
N SER A 193 -4.07 37.52 26.95
CA SER A 193 -4.39 38.78 26.25
C SER A 193 -5.79 39.31 26.54
N THR A 194 -6.79 38.44 26.77
CA THR A 194 -8.17 38.87 27.08
C THR A 194 -8.31 39.42 28.51
N ILE A 195 -7.45 38.96 29.44
CA ILE A 195 -7.41 39.43 30.83
C ILE A 195 -6.80 40.85 30.92
N THR A 196 -5.91 41.21 30.00
CA THR A 196 -5.26 42.55 30.00
C THR A 196 -6.18 43.65 29.45
N GLU A 197 -7.16 43.30 28.59
CA GLU A 197 -8.11 44.26 28.03
C GLU A 197 -9.28 44.61 28.96
N THR A 198 -9.52 43.84 30.04
CA THR A 198 -10.63 44.07 30.98
C THR A 198 -10.28 44.93 32.21
N GLN A 199 -9.05 45.46 32.29
CA GLN A 199 -8.59 46.29 33.43
C GLN A 199 -8.35 47.78 33.11
N ASN A 200 -8.85 48.31 31.98
CA ASN A 200 -8.82 49.74 31.67
C ASN A 200 -10.22 50.35 31.58
#